data_AF-C5LQ39-F1
#
_entry.id   AF-C5LQ39-F1
#
_cell.length_a   1.000
_cell.length_b   1.000
_cell.length_c   1.000
_cell.angle_alpha   90.00
_cell.angle_beta   90.00
_cell.angle_gamma   90.00
#
_symmetry.space_group_name_H-M   'P 1'
#
loop_
_entity.id
_entity.type
_entity.pdbx_description
1 polymer ?
#
loop_
_entity_poly.entity_id
_entity_poly.type
_entity_poly.pdbx_seq_one_letter_code
_entity_poly.pdbx_strand_id
1 'polypeptide(L)'
;MTKGADTSIAVTAPSKSITLKGAFKLFNIIYEVITDSLALRRVIREALVDAYDDNVVYLELRTAPRPLTDQPTRRDYVDILVEEVDRWRDQESQHHRRMDIRLILGIDRAGTIKAAEEIVKLAIAWRARRPDLFVGMDVAGNPIKGDTRDFIPLLERARCHGLKITAHVAEVPNRDDETDAVLSFQPDRLGHALWVSEKQKDTIVDKNIGIEICPTSNKCTLQLKSLSQHPYMQTWLSIAHKWCILIILE
;
A
#
# COMPACT_ATOMS: atom_id res chain seq x y z
N MET A 1 -15.17 4.80 34.94
CA MET A 1 -15.20 3.35 34.62
C MET A 1 -15.37 3.21 33.12
N THR A 2 -14.27 3.35 32.37
CA THR A 2 -14.23 3.17 30.92
C THR A 2 -14.19 1.68 30.63
N LYS A 3 -15.31 1.14 30.12
CA LYS A 3 -15.40 -0.24 29.63
C LYS A 3 -14.35 -0.42 28.52
N GLY A 4 -13.49 -1.43 28.70
CA GLY A 4 -12.44 -1.78 27.75
C GLY A 4 -13.02 -2.06 26.37
N ALA A 5 -12.36 -1.54 25.35
CA ALA A 5 -12.63 -1.90 23.97
C ALA A 5 -12.37 -3.41 23.81
N ASP A 6 -13.37 -4.11 23.27
CA ASP A 6 -13.30 -5.53 22.98
C ASP A 6 -12.21 -5.78 21.92
N THR A 7 -11.12 -6.45 22.30
CA THR A 7 -9.92 -6.63 21.47
C THR A 7 -10.02 -7.80 20.48
N SER A 8 -11.19 -8.42 20.33
CA SER A 8 -11.37 -9.53 19.38
C SER A 8 -11.72 -9.02 17.98
N ILE A 9 -10.75 -8.44 17.27
CA ILE A 9 -10.84 -8.34 15.81
C ILE A 9 -10.60 -9.75 15.27
N ALA A 10 -11.69 -10.43 14.89
CA ALA A 10 -11.63 -11.74 14.25
C ALA A 10 -11.14 -11.55 12.81
N VAL A 11 -9.83 -11.61 12.62
CA VAL A 11 -9.22 -11.64 11.30
C VAL A 11 -9.07 -13.10 10.85
N THR A 12 -9.95 -13.56 9.98
CA THR A 12 -9.89 -14.89 9.36
C THR A 12 -8.67 -14.98 8.45
N ALA A 13 -7.56 -15.52 8.97
CA ALA A 13 -6.37 -15.79 8.18
C ALA A 13 -6.58 -17.04 7.28
N PRO A 14 -6.10 -17.04 6.03
CA PRO A 14 -6.15 -18.23 5.17
C PRO A 14 -5.42 -19.41 5.83
N SER A 15 -5.92 -20.62 5.57
CA SER A 15 -5.49 -21.87 6.22
C SER A 15 -4.06 -22.33 5.87
N LYS A 16 -3.38 -21.66 4.93
CA LYS A 16 -2.01 -21.97 4.52
C LYS A 16 -1.08 -20.78 4.75
N SER A 17 -0.14 -20.97 5.68
CA SER A 17 1.04 -20.12 5.87
C SER A 17 1.84 -20.04 4.56
N ILE A 18 2.14 -18.83 4.09
CA ILE A 18 2.93 -18.57 2.89
C ILE A 18 4.14 -17.72 3.28
N THR A 19 5.35 -18.18 3.02
CA THR A 19 6.57 -17.39 3.30
C THR A 19 6.54 -16.07 2.50
N LEU A 20 7.25 -15.03 2.95
CA LEU A 20 7.43 -13.80 2.17
C LEU A 20 7.90 -14.07 0.72
N LYS A 21 8.86 -14.98 0.54
CA LYS A 21 9.31 -15.44 -0.79
C LYS A 21 8.18 -16.10 -1.58
N GLY A 22 7.30 -16.84 -0.92
CA GLY A 22 6.10 -17.45 -1.50
C GLY A 22 5.09 -16.39 -1.95
N ALA A 23 4.84 -15.36 -1.13
CA ALA A 23 3.95 -14.25 -1.49
C ALA A 23 4.42 -13.57 -2.77
N PHE A 24 5.72 -13.25 -2.90
CA PHE A 24 6.26 -12.69 -4.15
C PHE A 24 6.21 -13.64 -5.35
N LYS A 25 6.23 -14.97 -5.14
CA LYS A 25 5.95 -15.91 -6.25
C LYS A 25 4.48 -15.87 -6.67
N LEU A 26 3.57 -15.72 -5.72
CA LEU A 26 2.14 -15.58 -6.01
C LEU A 26 1.86 -14.28 -6.77
N PHE A 27 2.46 -13.15 -6.36
CA PHE A 27 2.36 -11.89 -7.09
C PHE A 27 2.83 -12.02 -8.55
N ASN A 28 3.91 -12.76 -8.81
CA ASN A 28 4.33 -13.03 -10.19
C ASN A 28 3.25 -13.76 -11.00
N ILE A 29 2.59 -14.76 -10.40
CA ILE A 29 1.48 -15.48 -11.04
C ILE A 29 0.30 -14.52 -11.29
N ILE A 30 -0.04 -13.66 -10.32
CA ILE A 30 -1.10 -12.66 -10.48
C ILE A 30 -0.79 -11.73 -11.66
N TYR A 31 0.47 -11.28 -11.80
CA TYR A 31 0.89 -10.47 -12.94
C TYR A 31 0.82 -11.20 -14.29
N GLU A 32 1.03 -12.52 -14.30
CA GLU A 32 0.89 -13.37 -15.49
C GLU A 32 -0.57 -13.67 -15.86
N VAL A 33 -1.52 -13.47 -14.95
CA VAL A 33 -2.95 -13.66 -15.21
C VAL A 33 -3.63 -12.33 -15.57
N ILE A 34 -3.29 -11.24 -14.89
CA ILE A 34 -3.82 -9.90 -15.18
C ILE A 34 -2.97 -9.27 -16.29
N THR A 35 -3.18 -9.73 -17.52
CA THR A 35 -2.33 -9.39 -18.67
C THR A 35 -2.94 -8.39 -19.63
N ASP A 36 -4.28 -8.30 -19.69
CA ASP A 36 -5.00 -7.43 -20.61
C ASP A 36 -5.95 -6.46 -19.88
N SER A 37 -6.52 -5.51 -20.64
CA SER A 37 -7.43 -4.50 -20.11
C SER A 37 -8.73 -5.08 -19.53
N LEU A 38 -9.22 -6.20 -20.05
CA LEU A 38 -10.44 -6.84 -19.56
C LEU A 38 -10.21 -7.43 -18.16
N ALA A 39 -9.11 -8.14 -17.97
CA ALA A 39 -8.70 -8.70 -16.69
C ALA A 39 -8.45 -7.59 -15.66
N LEU A 40 -7.78 -6.49 -16.07
CA LEU A 40 -7.55 -5.35 -15.18
C LEU A 40 -8.86 -4.72 -14.71
N ARG A 41 -9.79 -4.42 -15.62
CA ARG A 41 -11.10 -3.85 -15.28
C ARG A 41 -11.87 -4.74 -14.31
N ARG A 42 -11.85 -6.05 -14.55
CA ARG A 42 -12.50 -7.03 -13.69
C ARG A 42 -11.94 -6.96 -12.27
N VAL A 43 -10.62 -7.06 -12.11
CA VAL A 43 -9.99 -7.06 -10.78
C VAL A 43 -10.22 -5.76 -10.04
N ILE A 44 -10.21 -4.61 -10.72
CA ILE A 44 -10.54 -3.32 -10.08
C ILE A 44 -11.98 -3.33 -9.57
N ARG A 45 -12.95 -3.76 -10.38
CA ARG A 45 -14.36 -3.83 -9.97
C ARG A 45 -14.55 -4.77 -8.79
N GLU A 46 -13.99 -5.97 -8.85
CA GLU A 46 -14.08 -6.95 -7.78
C GLU A 46 -13.47 -6.40 -6.48
N ALA A 47 -12.29 -5.75 -6.55
CA ALA A 47 -11.69 -5.11 -5.37
C ALA A 47 -12.55 -3.98 -4.77
N LEU A 48 -13.27 -3.21 -5.60
CA LEU A 48 -14.19 -2.19 -5.11
C LEU A 48 -15.45 -2.80 -4.48
N VAL A 49 -16.00 -3.86 -5.08
CA VAL A 49 -17.14 -4.60 -4.53
C VAL A 49 -16.77 -5.23 -3.18
N ASP A 50 -15.62 -5.91 -3.11
CA ASP A 50 -15.16 -6.55 -1.88
C ASP A 50 -14.92 -5.53 -0.76
N ALA A 51 -14.22 -4.43 -1.06
CA ALA A 51 -14.02 -3.34 -0.10
C ALA A 51 -15.35 -2.76 0.36
N TYR A 52 -16.28 -2.52 -0.57
CA TYR A 52 -17.61 -2.06 -0.24
C TYR A 52 -18.26 -3.05 0.72
N ASP A 53 -18.43 -4.32 0.34
CA ASP A 53 -19.09 -5.38 1.12
C ASP A 53 -18.49 -5.59 2.52
N ASP A 54 -17.19 -5.35 2.68
CA ASP A 54 -16.49 -5.29 3.97
C ASP A 54 -16.79 -4.02 4.81
N ASN A 55 -17.77 -3.22 4.37
CA ASN A 55 -18.20 -1.96 4.96
C ASN A 55 -17.12 -0.87 4.97
N VAL A 56 -16.17 -0.90 4.03
CA VAL A 56 -15.21 0.19 3.85
C VAL A 56 -15.95 1.44 3.38
N VAL A 57 -15.76 2.55 4.10
CA VAL A 57 -16.34 3.86 3.77
C VAL A 57 -15.31 4.82 3.15
N TYR A 58 -14.02 4.51 3.28
CA TYR A 58 -12.91 5.24 2.66
C TYR A 58 -11.82 4.26 2.25
N LEU A 59 -11.47 4.25 0.96
CA LEU A 59 -10.50 3.34 0.37
C LEU A 59 -9.39 4.12 -0.33
N GLU A 60 -8.14 3.92 0.11
CA GLU A 60 -6.95 4.26 -0.67
C GLU A 60 -6.48 3.03 -1.45
N LEU A 61 -6.93 2.93 -2.71
CA LEU A 61 -6.52 1.85 -3.60
C LEU A 61 -5.13 2.14 -4.16
N ARG A 62 -4.18 1.24 -3.87
CA ARG A 62 -2.80 1.32 -4.33
C ARG A 62 -2.53 0.35 -5.46
N THR A 63 -1.79 0.77 -6.47
CA THR A 63 -1.36 -0.12 -7.56
C THR A 63 -0.10 0.39 -8.25
N ALA A 64 0.73 -0.52 -8.76
CA ALA A 64 1.90 -0.21 -9.58
C ALA A 64 1.55 -0.34 -11.08
N PRO A 65 1.42 0.78 -11.83
CA PRO A 65 1.04 0.73 -13.23
C PRO A 65 2.09 0.05 -14.10
N ARG A 66 1.62 -0.79 -15.02
CA ARG A 66 2.43 -1.51 -16.01
C ARG A 66 1.73 -1.55 -17.37
N PRO A 67 2.47 -1.69 -18.47
CA PRO A 67 1.88 -2.06 -19.76
C PRO A 67 1.09 -3.37 -19.68
N LEU A 68 0.03 -3.45 -20.46
CA LEU A 68 -0.77 -4.66 -20.69
C LEU A 68 -0.51 -5.16 -22.13
N THR A 69 -0.97 -6.36 -22.46
CA THR A 69 -0.79 -6.97 -23.78
C THR A 69 -1.52 -6.20 -24.88
N ASP A 70 -2.67 -5.60 -24.56
CA ASP A 70 -3.53 -4.82 -25.45
C ASP A 70 -3.46 -3.30 -25.20
N GLN A 71 -2.74 -2.87 -24.16
CA GLN A 71 -2.57 -1.47 -23.77
C GLN A 71 -1.10 -1.16 -23.48
N PRO A 72 -0.36 -0.58 -24.44
CA PRO A 72 1.09 -0.62 -24.42
C PRO A 72 1.74 0.33 -23.40
N THR A 73 0.98 1.23 -22.75
CA THR A 73 1.55 2.22 -21.85
C THR A 73 1.03 2.11 -20.41
N ARG A 74 1.84 2.57 -19.46
CA ARG A 74 1.40 2.78 -18.07
C ARG A 74 0.27 3.80 -17.95
N ARG A 75 0.16 4.72 -18.92
CA ARG A 75 -0.93 5.69 -18.96
C ARG A 75 -2.25 4.98 -19.19
N ASP A 76 -2.32 4.09 -20.17
CA ASP A 76 -3.53 3.33 -20.49
C ASP A 76 -4.02 2.52 -19.27
N TYR A 77 -3.10 1.91 -18.51
CA TYR A 77 -3.41 1.25 -17.23
C TYR A 77 -4.10 2.21 -16.24
N VAL A 78 -3.56 3.41 -16.07
CA VAL A 78 -4.10 4.40 -15.13
C VAL A 78 -5.42 4.99 -15.65
N ASP A 79 -5.54 5.17 -16.96
CA ASP A 79 -6.78 5.65 -17.60
C ASP A 79 -7.91 4.62 -17.36
N ILE A 80 -7.64 3.33 -17.50
CA ILE A 80 -8.58 2.24 -17.11
C ILE A 80 -8.95 2.32 -15.63
N LEU A 81 -7.96 2.51 -14.75
CA LEU A 81 -8.20 2.63 -13.30
C LEU A 81 -9.13 3.80 -12.98
N VAL A 82 -8.92 4.95 -13.60
CA VAL A 82 -9.78 6.14 -13.43
C VAL A 82 -11.19 5.88 -13.96
N GLU A 83 -11.31 5.27 -15.14
CA GLU A 83 -12.62 4.94 -15.71
C GLU A 83 -13.43 3.99 -14.82
N GLU A 84 -12.81 2.98 -14.21
CA GLU A 84 -13.53 2.06 -13.32
C GLU A 84 -13.93 2.71 -11.99
N VAL A 85 -13.11 3.61 -11.46
CA VAL A 85 -13.48 4.41 -10.26
C VAL A 85 -14.60 5.40 -10.59
N ASP A 86 -14.56 6.05 -11.76
CA ASP A 86 -15.61 6.97 -12.18
C ASP A 86 -16.94 6.21 -12.43
N ARG A 87 -16.90 5.03 -13.06
CA ARG A 87 -18.08 4.14 -13.19
C ARG A 87 -18.68 3.75 -11.85
N TRP A 88 -17.84 3.40 -10.87
CA TRP A 88 -18.31 3.11 -9.51
C TRP A 88 -19.06 4.30 -8.90
N ARG A 89 -18.49 5.51 -9.03
CA ARG A 89 -19.10 6.74 -8.52
C ARG A 89 -20.41 7.08 -9.23
N ASP A 90 -20.51 6.84 -10.54
CA ASP A 90 -21.74 7.04 -11.30
C ASP A 90 -22.88 6.10 -10.84
N GLN A 91 -22.52 4.94 -10.29
CA GLN A 91 -23.45 3.94 -9.74
C GLN A 91 -23.75 4.15 -8.25
N GLU A 92 -23.24 5.21 -7.62
CA GLU A 92 -23.38 5.45 -6.18
C GLU A 92 -24.83 5.49 -5.70
N SER A 93 -25.77 5.94 -6.54
CA SER A 93 -27.21 5.93 -6.23
C SER A 93 -27.81 4.53 -6.07
N GLN A 94 -27.16 3.49 -6.60
CA GLN A 94 -27.55 2.09 -6.47
C GLN A 94 -26.97 1.45 -5.20
N HIS A 95 -26.08 2.16 -4.52
CA HIS A 95 -25.42 1.73 -3.30
C HIS A 95 -26.19 2.24 -2.08
N HIS A 96 -26.32 1.40 -1.05
CA HIS A 96 -26.96 1.78 0.21
C HIS A 96 -26.02 2.54 1.16
N ARG A 97 -24.73 2.67 0.81
CA ARG A 97 -23.74 3.52 1.48
C ARG A 97 -22.83 4.18 0.44
N ARG A 98 -22.19 5.28 0.81
CA ARG A 98 -21.10 5.87 0.04
C ARG A 98 -19.75 5.29 0.49
N MET A 99 -18.87 5.03 -0.46
CA MET A 99 -17.46 4.69 -0.22
C MET A 99 -16.57 5.69 -0.95
N ASP A 100 -15.80 6.48 -0.21
CA ASP A 100 -14.86 7.46 -0.76
C ASP A 100 -13.59 6.77 -1.25
N ILE A 101 -13.36 6.78 -2.55
CA ILE A 101 -12.18 6.15 -3.16
C ILE A 101 -11.11 7.22 -3.46
N ARG A 102 -9.87 6.91 -3.15
CA ARG A 102 -8.63 7.63 -3.48
C ARG A 102 -7.62 6.66 -4.09
N LEU A 103 -6.71 7.18 -4.90
CA LEU A 103 -5.71 6.41 -5.64
C LEU A 103 -4.30 6.79 -5.21
N ILE A 104 -3.47 5.76 -5.04
CA ILE A 104 -2.04 5.86 -4.79
C ILE A 104 -1.31 5.07 -5.88
N LEU A 105 -0.38 5.72 -6.59
CA LEU A 105 0.44 5.01 -7.58
C LEU A 105 1.73 4.50 -6.93
N GLY A 106 2.03 3.22 -7.14
CA GLY A 106 3.15 2.52 -6.53
C GLY A 106 4.36 2.41 -7.46
N ILE A 107 5.55 2.56 -6.88
CA ILE A 107 6.83 2.17 -7.47
C ILE A 107 7.19 0.79 -6.91
N ASP A 108 7.49 -0.16 -7.80
CA ASP A 108 8.14 -1.41 -7.40
C ASP A 108 9.64 -1.14 -7.21
N ARG A 109 10.14 -1.32 -5.99
CA ARG A 109 11.56 -1.10 -5.66
C ARG A 109 12.50 -2.03 -6.44
N ALA A 110 12.00 -3.17 -6.92
CA ALA A 110 12.76 -4.09 -7.78
C ALA A 110 12.75 -3.67 -9.26
N GLY A 111 11.98 -2.63 -9.61
CA GLY A 111 11.87 -2.06 -10.93
C GLY A 111 13.03 -1.12 -11.29
N THR A 112 12.94 -0.51 -12.47
CA THR A 112 13.96 0.43 -12.96
C THR A 112 13.62 1.87 -12.61
N ILE A 113 14.65 2.72 -12.45
CA ILE A 113 14.48 4.17 -12.28
C ILE A 113 13.65 4.79 -13.40
N LYS A 114 13.87 4.37 -14.65
CA LYS A 114 13.09 4.86 -15.80
C LYS A 114 11.59 4.58 -15.64
N ALA A 115 11.21 3.38 -15.21
CA ALA A 115 9.83 3.04 -14.95
C ALA A 115 9.24 3.87 -13.79
N ALA A 116 10.02 4.05 -12.71
CA ALA A 116 9.60 4.89 -11.58
C ALA A 116 9.40 6.37 -11.99
N GLU A 117 10.27 6.92 -12.84
CA GLU A 117 10.12 8.27 -13.40
C GLU A 117 8.84 8.43 -14.22
N GLU A 118 8.50 7.44 -15.04
CA GLU A 118 7.24 7.43 -15.81
C GLU A 118 6.03 7.46 -14.87
N ILE A 119 6.03 6.62 -13.84
CA ILE A 119 4.93 6.54 -12.84
C ILE A 119 4.80 7.87 -12.09
N VAL A 120 5.91 8.47 -11.65
CA VAL A 120 5.89 9.76 -10.94
C VAL A 120 5.39 10.88 -11.83
N LYS A 121 5.79 10.93 -13.11
CA LYS A 121 5.24 11.90 -14.07
C LYS A 121 3.73 11.73 -14.26
N LEU A 122 3.26 10.48 -14.34
CA LEU A 122 1.83 10.18 -14.44
C LEU A 122 1.07 10.60 -13.18
N ALA A 123 1.58 10.28 -11.99
CA ALA A 123 0.97 10.65 -10.72
C ALA A 123 0.84 12.16 -10.57
N ILE A 124 1.90 12.92 -10.91
CA ILE A 124 1.89 14.39 -10.89
C ILE A 124 0.84 14.95 -11.87
N ALA A 125 0.82 14.45 -13.11
CA ALA A 125 -0.13 14.89 -14.13
C ALA A 125 -1.58 14.59 -13.75
N TRP A 126 -1.83 13.47 -13.07
CA TRP A 126 -3.14 13.09 -12.57
C TRP A 126 -3.54 13.86 -11.30
N ARG A 127 -2.62 14.10 -10.37
CA ARG A 127 -2.83 14.98 -9.20
C ARG A 127 -3.28 16.37 -9.61
N ALA A 128 -2.65 16.95 -10.63
CA ALA A 128 -3.02 18.27 -11.15
C ALA A 128 -4.43 18.30 -11.76
N ARG A 129 -4.88 17.20 -12.37
CA ARG A 129 -6.20 17.10 -13.03
C ARG A 129 -7.33 16.69 -12.07
N ARG A 130 -7.03 15.79 -11.13
CA ARG A 130 -7.98 15.13 -10.23
C ARG A 130 -7.39 15.11 -8.81
N PRO A 131 -7.22 16.29 -8.18
CA PRO A 131 -6.58 16.40 -6.88
C PRO A 131 -7.26 15.55 -5.81
N ASP A 132 -8.59 15.44 -5.83
CA ASP A 132 -9.33 14.65 -4.85
C ASP A 132 -9.34 13.15 -5.14
N LEU A 133 -8.74 12.70 -6.25
CA LEU A 133 -8.65 11.27 -6.58
C LEU A 133 -7.24 10.75 -6.37
N PHE A 134 -6.23 11.41 -6.93
CA PHE A 134 -4.83 10.99 -6.79
C PHE A 134 -4.20 11.68 -5.59
N VAL A 135 -3.95 10.92 -4.53
CA VAL A 135 -3.55 11.50 -3.23
C VAL A 135 -2.12 11.21 -2.84
N GLY A 136 -1.49 10.19 -3.42
CA GLY A 136 -0.14 9.84 -3.03
C GLY A 136 0.62 8.89 -3.94
N MET A 137 1.85 8.61 -3.50
CA MET A 137 2.77 7.63 -4.04
C MET A 137 3.11 6.59 -2.97
N ASP A 138 3.34 5.37 -3.42
CA ASP A 138 3.88 4.28 -2.61
C ASP A 138 5.21 3.79 -3.21
N VAL A 139 6.09 3.26 -2.37
CA VAL A 139 7.24 2.47 -2.78
C VAL A 139 7.22 1.16 -2.01
N ALA A 140 7.07 0.06 -2.75
CA ALA A 140 6.81 -1.27 -2.23
C ALA A 140 7.57 -2.32 -3.05
N GLY A 141 7.04 -3.54 -3.15
CA GLY A 141 7.67 -4.63 -3.87
C GLY A 141 8.60 -5.45 -2.98
N ASN A 142 9.43 -6.29 -3.60
CA ASN A 142 10.19 -7.28 -2.86
C ASN A 142 11.28 -6.65 -1.98
N PRO A 143 11.21 -6.73 -0.63
CA PRO A 143 12.11 -6.00 0.26
C PRO A 143 13.54 -6.56 0.27
N ILE A 144 13.80 -7.72 -0.37
CA ILE A 144 15.14 -8.27 -0.58
C ILE A 144 15.70 -7.99 -1.99
N LYS A 145 15.03 -7.12 -2.77
CA LYS A 145 15.48 -6.67 -4.09
C LYS A 145 15.41 -5.15 -4.17
N GLY A 146 16.39 -4.54 -4.84
CA GLY A 146 16.45 -3.09 -5.00
C GLY A 146 16.62 -2.33 -3.67
N ASP A 147 16.54 -1.01 -3.73
CA ASP A 147 16.70 -0.16 -2.57
C ASP A 147 15.79 1.07 -2.66
N THR A 148 15.00 1.30 -1.61
CA THR A 148 14.07 2.44 -1.57
C THR A 148 14.79 3.78 -1.69
N ARG A 149 16.05 3.86 -1.25
CA ARG A 149 16.88 5.07 -1.32
C ARG A 149 17.05 5.60 -2.74
N ASP A 150 17.10 4.70 -3.71
CA ASP A 150 17.28 5.05 -5.13
C ASP A 150 16.10 5.89 -5.68
N PHE A 151 14.94 5.78 -5.05
CA PHE A 151 13.71 6.44 -5.47
C PHE A 151 13.38 7.71 -4.67
N ILE A 152 14.12 8.00 -3.59
CA ILE A 152 13.89 9.20 -2.74
C ILE A 152 13.83 10.50 -3.56
N PRO A 153 14.75 10.78 -4.51
CA PRO A 153 14.67 11.99 -5.32
C PRO A 153 13.37 12.10 -6.15
N LEU A 154 12.85 10.96 -6.62
CA LEU A 154 11.60 10.91 -7.37
C LEU A 154 10.38 11.11 -6.47
N LEU A 155 10.40 10.53 -5.27
CA LEU A 155 9.37 10.71 -4.25
C LEU A 155 9.32 12.17 -3.74
N GLU A 156 10.48 12.83 -3.57
CA GLU A 156 10.55 14.25 -3.23
C GLU A 156 9.90 15.10 -4.32
N ARG A 157 10.18 14.79 -5.60
CA ARG A 157 9.53 15.48 -6.72
C ARG A 157 8.01 15.31 -6.68
N ALA A 158 7.50 14.12 -6.37
CA ALA A 158 6.07 13.89 -6.22
C ALA A 158 5.48 14.71 -5.05
N ARG A 159 6.18 14.76 -3.90
CA ARG A 159 5.80 15.56 -2.74
C ARG A 159 5.70 17.06 -3.07
N CYS A 160 6.65 17.60 -3.83
CA CYS A 160 6.62 18.99 -4.28
C CYS A 160 5.39 19.34 -5.13
N HIS A 161 4.70 18.34 -5.68
CA HIS A 161 3.44 18.51 -6.44
C HIS A 161 2.21 18.13 -5.62
N GLY A 162 2.36 18.06 -4.29
CA GLY A 162 1.25 17.86 -3.35
C GLY A 162 0.75 16.42 -3.26
N LEU A 163 1.53 15.42 -3.67
CA LEU A 163 1.28 14.01 -3.40
C LEU A 163 1.84 13.63 -2.02
N LYS A 164 1.08 12.83 -1.28
CA LYS A 164 1.50 12.20 -0.02
C LYS A 164 2.37 10.98 -0.29
N ILE A 165 3.28 10.64 0.61
CA ILE A 165 4.20 9.52 0.42
C ILE A 165 3.99 8.46 1.50
N THR A 166 3.75 7.23 1.08
CA THR A 166 3.88 6.03 1.93
C THR A 166 5.05 5.20 1.42
N ALA A 167 5.75 4.49 2.32
CA ALA A 167 6.90 3.68 1.96
C ALA A 167 6.92 2.38 2.78
N HIS A 168 7.11 1.26 2.11
CA HIS A 168 7.31 -0.02 2.77
C HIS A 168 8.80 -0.17 3.13
N VAL A 169 9.12 -0.18 4.42
CA VAL A 169 10.49 -0.39 4.92
C VAL A 169 10.44 -1.17 6.23
N ALA A 170 11.61 -1.67 6.65
CA ALA A 170 11.73 -2.52 7.83
C ALA A 170 10.82 -3.76 7.79
N GLU A 171 10.58 -4.32 6.59
CA GLU A 171 9.84 -5.57 6.38
C GLU A 171 10.70 -6.81 6.68
N VAL A 172 12.02 -6.67 6.52
CA VAL A 172 13.03 -7.70 6.78
C VAL A 172 14.14 -7.12 7.67
N PRO A 173 14.83 -7.94 8.47
CA PRO A 173 15.92 -7.47 9.34
C PRO A 173 17.15 -7.03 8.53
N ASN A 174 18.08 -6.32 9.19
CA ASN A 174 19.37 -5.85 8.65
C ASN A 174 19.25 -4.88 7.46
N ARG A 175 18.23 -4.01 7.49
CA ARG A 175 17.99 -2.93 6.51
C ARG A 175 17.87 -1.56 7.20
N ASP A 176 18.65 -1.37 8.27
CA ASP A 176 18.63 -0.16 9.07
C ASP A 176 19.05 1.07 8.27
N ASP A 177 19.98 0.92 7.33
CA ASP A 177 20.46 2.01 6.46
C ASP A 177 19.39 2.50 5.48
N GLU A 178 18.62 1.59 4.88
CA GLU A 178 17.43 1.92 4.08
C GLU A 178 16.37 2.62 4.95
N THR A 179 16.11 2.07 6.14
CA THR A 179 15.10 2.59 7.06
C THR A 179 15.46 3.99 7.55
N ASP A 180 16.70 4.21 7.98
CA ASP A 180 17.21 5.51 8.44
C ASP A 180 17.15 6.57 7.34
N ALA A 181 17.47 6.20 6.09
CA ALA A 181 17.38 7.10 4.96
C ALA A 181 15.92 7.48 4.65
N VAL A 182 14.99 6.52 4.67
CA VAL A 182 13.56 6.79 4.49
C VAL A 182 13.01 7.64 5.63
N LEU A 183 13.35 7.35 6.89
CA LEU A 183 12.95 8.18 8.02
C LEU A 183 13.54 9.59 7.96
N SER A 184 14.74 9.75 7.41
CA SER A 184 15.35 11.07 7.16
C SER A 184 14.58 11.85 6.09
N PHE A 185 14.07 11.16 5.07
CA PHE A 185 13.18 11.71 4.03
C PHE A 185 11.76 12.04 4.53
N GLN A 186 11.32 11.48 5.67
CA GLN A 186 10.04 11.78 6.33
C GLN A 186 8.81 11.50 5.45
N PRO A 187 8.53 10.23 5.09
CA PRO A 187 7.26 9.89 4.45
C PRO A 187 6.09 10.21 5.39
N ASP A 188 4.91 10.40 4.83
CA ASP A 188 3.70 10.61 5.63
C ASP A 188 3.31 9.34 6.39
N ARG A 189 3.56 8.16 5.80
CA ARG A 189 3.28 6.84 6.40
C ARG A 189 4.34 5.78 6.06
N LEU A 190 4.40 4.73 6.88
CA LEU A 190 5.22 3.53 6.65
C LEU A 190 4.36 2.27 6.60
N GLY A 191 4.55 1.47 5.56
CA GLY A 191 4.03 0.10 5.45
C GLY A 191 4.79 -0.86 6.36
N HIS A 192 4.05 -1.64 7.15
CA HIS A 192 4.52 -2.71 8.05
C HIS A 192 5.35 -2.27 9.27
N ALA A 193 6.54 -1.68 9.05
CA ALA A 193 7.49 -1.30 10.11
C ALA A 193 7.74 -2.41 11.16
N LEU A 194 8.16 -3.60 10.69
CA LEU A 194 8.32 -4.82 11.51
C LEU A 194 9.67 -4.95 12.20
N TRP A 195 10.73 -4.37 11.65
CA TRP A 195 12.09 -4.53 12.15
C TRP A 195 12.73 -3.16 12.34
N VAL A 196 12.16 -2.37 13.24
CA VAL A 196 12.67 -1.04 13.59
C VAL A 196 13.47 -1.09 14.90
N SER A 197 14.59 -0.39 14.97
CA SER A 197 15.30 -0.18 16.23
C SER A 197 14.54 0.80 17.14
N GLU A 198 14.89 0.84 18.43
CA GLU A 198 14.32 1.80 19.39
C GLU A 198 14.51 3.25 18.90
N LYS A 199 15.70 3.59 18.38
CA LYS A 199 15.99 4.91 17.83
C LYS A 199 15.12 5.26 16.62
N GLN A 200 14.89 4.30 15.71
CA GLN A 200 14.02 4.49 14.55
C GLN A 200 12.56 4.66 14.98
N LYS A 201 12.11 3.90 15.98
CA LYS A 201 10.79 4.04 16.59
C LYS A 201 10.59 5.43 17.19
N ASP A 202 11.56 5.92 17.97
CA ASP A 202 11.51 7.28 18.53
C ASP A 202 11.40 8.31 17.39
N THR A 203 12.19 8.14 16.33
CA THR A 203 12.13 9.01 15.15
C THR A 203 10.75 9.00 14.47
N ILE A 204 10.12 7.83 14.35
CA ILE A 204 8.77 7.67 13.78
C ILE A 204 7.73 8.44 14.60
N VAL A 205 7.80 8.32 15.93
CA VAL A 205 6.89 8.98 16.87
C VAL A 205 7.11 10.49 16.85
N ASP A 206 8.35 10.94 16.99
CA ASP A 206 8.73 12.36 17.02
C ASP A 206 8.33 13.08 15.73
N LYS A 207 8.48 12.41 14.58
CA LYS A 207 8.10 12.96 13.27
C LYS A 207 6.63 12.74 12.91
N ASN A 208 5.84 12.11 13.79
CA ASN A 208 4.41 11.87 13.59
C ASN A 208 4.09 11.08 12.29
N ILE A 209 4.95 10.11 11.93
CA ILE A 209 4.83 9.30 10.71
C ILE A 209 3.83 8.17 10.94
N GLY A 210 2.76 8.09 10.15
CA GLY A 210 1.72 7.09 10.36
C GLY A 210 2.19 5.65 10.10
N ILE A 211 1.71 4.68 10.87
CA ILE A 211 2.02 3.26 10.64
C ILE A 211 0.84 2.50 10.04
N GLU A 212 1.12 1.80 8.96
CA GLU A 212 0.22 0.94 8.20
C GLU A 212 0.44 -0.53 8.63
N ILE A 213 -0.37 -1.03 9.58
CA ILE A 213 -0.22 -2.40 10.15
C ILE A 213 -1.03 -3.40 9.33
N CYS A 214 -0.46 -4.55 8.97
CA CYS A 214 -1.08 -5.55 8.10
C CYS A 214 -1.13 -6.95 8.75
N PRO A 215 -1.97 -7.18 9.79
CA PRO A 215 -1.85 -8.33 10.68
C PRO A 215 -1.92 -9.70 9.99
N THR A 216 -2.84 -9.90 9.04
CA THR A 216 -2.97 -11.18 8.31
C THR A 216 -1.77 -11.43 7.43
N SER A 217 -1.37 -10.43 6.64
CA SER A 217 -0.20 -10.53 5.76
C SER A 217 1.04 -10.86 6.58
N ASN A 218 1.24 -10.18 7.73
CA ASN A 218 2.36 -10.46 8.62
C ASN A 218 2.26 -11.85 9.28
N LYS A 219 1.08 -12.29 9.71
CA LYS A 219 0.87 -13.65 10.23
C LYS A 219 1.27 -14.70 9.19
N CYS A 220 0.85 -14.53 7.94
CA CYS A 220 1.16 -15.43 6.84
C CYS A 220 2.66 -15.40 6.50
N THR A 221 3.21 -14.22 6.18
CA THR A 221 4.57 -14.04 5.67
C THR A 221 5.66 -14.32 6.70
N LEU A 222 5.42 -14.01 7.97
CA LEU A 222 6.29 -14.36 9.10
C LEU A 222 5.99 -15.75 9.68
N GLN A 223 4.97 -16.45 9.15
CA GLN A 223 4.56 -17.79 9.58
C GLN A 223 4.23 -17.88 11.07
N LEU A 224 3.56 -16.85 11.61
CA LEU A 224 3.15 -16.78 13.00
C LEU A 224 2.01 -17.76 13.27
N LYS A 225 2.06 -18.48 14.39
CA LYS A 225 0.96 -19.36 14.81
C LYS A 225 -0.26 -18.55 15.25
N SER A 226 -0.03 -17.37 15.83
CA SER A 226 -1.07 -16.45 16.31
C SER A 226 -0.61 -15.00 16.17
N LEU A 227 -1.56 -14.06 16.12
CA LEU A 227 -1.25 -12.62 16.11
C LEU A 227 -0.58 -12.14 17.40
N SER A 228 -0.71 -12.87 18.51
CA SER A 228 0.03 -12.59 19.74
C SER A 228 1.55 -12.74 19.60
N GLN A 229 2.02 -13.45 18.56
CA GLN A 229 3.44 -13.56 18.23
C GLN A 229 3.93 -12.45 17.30
N HIS A 230 3.05 -11.50 16.93
CA HIS A 230 3.43 -10.43 16.02
C HIS A 230 4.48 -9.52 16.67
N PRO A 231 5.65 -9.30 16.04
CA PRO A 231 6.81 -8.74 16.72
C PRO A 231 6.61 -7.29 17.17
N TYR A 232 5.83 -6.50 16.43
CA TYR A 232 5.65 -5.06 16.72
C TYR A 232 4.20 -4.56 16.81
N MET A 233 3.19 -5.41 16.62
CA MET A 233 1.80 -4.96 16.60
C MET A 233 1.40 -4.43 17.98
N GLN A 234 1.70 -5.17 19.05
CA GLN A 234 1.40 -4.72 20.41
C GLN A 234 2.16 -3.44 20.76
N THR A 235 3.41 -3.31 20.30
CA THR A 235 4.22 -2.10 20.47
C THR A 235 3.50 -0.89 19.87
N TRP A 236 3.12 -0.96 18.59
CA TRP A 236 2.43 0.14 17.92
C TRP A 236 1.06 0.45 18.51
N LEU A 237 0.28 -0.57 18.89
CA LEU A 237 -1.02 -0.39 19.55
C LEU A 237 -0.92 0.20 20.96
N SER A 238 0.20 -0.01 21.65
CA SER A 238 0.42 0.50 23.01
C SER A 238 0.89 1.96 23.07
N ILE A 239 1.36 2.51 21.94
CA ILE A 239 1.86 3.88 21.87
C ILE A 239 0.72 4.78 21.38
N ALA A 240 0.56 5.94 22.02
CA ALA A 240 -0.37 6.98 21.58
C ALA A 240 0.16 7.70 20.33
N HIS A 241 0.14 6.97 19.20
CA HIS A 241 0.68 7.40 17.91
C HIS A 241 -0.32 7.13 16.79
N LYS A 242 -0.12 7.74 15.61
CA LYS A 242 -0.99 7.51 14.46
C LYS A 242 -0.69 6.15 13.84
N TRP A 243 -1.64 5.24 13.93
CA TRP A 243 -1.62 3.97 13.20
C TRP A 243 -2.99 3.72 12.58
N CYS A 244 -2.99 2.95 11.49
CA CYS A 244 -4.18 2.34 10.92
C CYS A 244 -3.93 0.84 10.74
N ILE A 245 -4.99 0.05 10.94
CA ILE A 245 -5.00 -1.34 10.53
C ILE A 245 -5.42 -1.35 9.07
N LEU A 246 -4.55 -1.87 8.21
CA LEU A 246 -4.89 -2.17 6.82
C LEU A 246 -5.36 -3.61 6.73
N ILE A 247 -6.51 -3.74 6.11
CA ILE A 247 -6.90 -4.99 5.48
C ILE A 247 -6.28 -4.92 4.09
N ILE A 248 -5.15 -5.60 3.90
CA ILE A 248 -4.64 -5.82 2.55
C ILE A 248 -5.60 -6.80 1.90
N LEU A 249 -6.39 -6.31 0.93
CA LEU A 249 -7.03 -7.15 -0.06
C LEU A 249 -5.92 -7.59 -1.02
N GLU A 250 -5.27 -8.71 -0.68
CA GLU A 250 -4.14 -9.33 -1.39
C GLU A 250 -4.63 -10.52 -2.23
#